data_AF-A0A0K0EVY2-F1
#
_entry.id   AF-A0A0K0EVY2-F1
#
_cell.length_a   1.000
_cell.length_b   1.000
_cell.length_c   1.000
_cell.angle_alpha   90.00
_cell.angle_beta   90.00
_cell.angle_gamma   90.00
#
_symmetry.space_group_name_H-M   'P 1'
#
loop_
_entity.id
_entity.type
_entity.pdbx_description
1 polymer ?
#
loop_
_entity_poly.entity_id
_entity_poly.type
_entity_poly.pdbx_seq_one_letter_code
_entity_poly.pdbx_strand_id
1 'polypeptide(L)'
;MPNANSGHLCSTCQYLFGEVKKVMPTVKKSTEKQFENTIKETCDKILHVIPLMDKICKQVSEDVIEEVCKDLNETEKSVNPNEICSKLKLC
;
A
#
# COMPACT_ATOMS: atom_id res chain seq x y z
N MET A 1 -33.76 16.48 -12.24
CA MET A 1 -33.63 16.52 -10.78
C MET A 1 -32.54 15.54 -10.38
N PRO A 2 -31.49 15.91 -9.65
CA PRO A 2 -30.58 14.92 -9.08
C PRO A 2 -31.40 14.07 -8.11
N ASN A 3 -31.39 12.76 -8.27
CA ASN A 3 -32.13 11.86 -7.39
C ASN A 3 -31.57 11.99 -5.97
N ALA A 4 -32.40 12.25 -4.96
CA ALA A 4 -31.94 12.34 -3.56
C ALA A 4 -31.14 11.09 -3.13
N ASN A 5 -31.46 9.93 -3.71
CA ASN A 5 -30.72 8.69 -3.53
C ASN A 5 -29.27 8.74 -4.06
N SER A 6 -28.98 9.46 -5.16
CA SER A 6 -27.61 9.59 -5.66
C SER A 6 -26.76 10.48 -4.76
N GLY A 7 -27.34 11.52 -4.15
CA GLY A 7 -26.64 12.34 -3.16
C GLY A 7 -26.31 11.56 -1.87
N HIS A 8 -27.22 10.70 -1.41
CA HIS A 8 -26.99 9.87 -0.22
C HIS A 8 -25.96 8.76 -0.46
N LEU A 9 -25.98 8.13 -1.65
CA LEU A 9 -24.97 7.14 -2.04
C LEU A 9 -23.57 7.76 -2.17
N CYS A 10 -23.48 8.94 -2.77
CA CYS A 10 -22.21 9.66 -2.91
C CYS A 10 -21.58 9.99 -1.56
N SER A 11 -22.36 10.59 -0.65
CA SER A 11 -21.90 10.94 0.70
C SER A 11 -21.49 9.72 1.53
N THR A 12 -22.27 8.63 1.47
CA THR A 12 -21.94 7.38 2.16
C THR A 12 -20.64 6.77 1.63
N CYS A 13 -20.45 6.77 0.30
CA CYS A 13 -19.23 6.30 -0.33
C CYS A 13 -18.01 7.13 0.10
N GLN A 14 -18.13 8.46 0.03
CA GLN A 14 -17.05 9.38 0.42
C GLN A 14 -16.67 9.20 1.89
N TYR A 15 -17.64 9.01 2.77
CA TYR A 15 -17.41 8.74 4.19
C TYR A 15 -16.61 7.44 4.36
N LEU A 16 -17.05 6.34 3.74
CA LEU A 16 -16.36 5.05 3.83
C LEU A 16 -14.90 5.16 3.37
N PHE A 17 -14.65 5.72 2.17
CA PHE A 17 -13.29 5.85 1.67
C PHE A 17 -12.47 6.90 2.42
N GLY A 18 -13.12 7.86 3.09
CA GLY A 18 -12.48 8.76 4.04
C GLY A 18 -11.94 8.00 5.27
N GLU A 19 -12.72 7.07 5.83
CA GLU A 19 -12.25 6.21 6.92
C GLU A 19 -11.16 5.24 6.45
N VAL A 20 -11.29 4.66 5.25
CA VAL A 20 -10.22 3.83 4.64
C VAL A 20 -8.93 4.63 4.52
N LYS A 21 -8.98 5.87 4.02
CA LYS A 21 -7.81 6.74 3.88
C LYS A 21 -7.08 6.96 5.21
N LYS A 22 -7.80 7.07 6.34
CA LYS A 22 -7.20 7.26 7.67
C LYS A 22 -6.40 6.04 8.13
N VAL A 23 -6.79 4.83 7.72
CA VAL A 23 -6.09 3.59 8.12
C VAL A 23 -4.95 3.21 7.18
N MET A 24 -4.93 3.73 5.95
CA MET A 24 -3.88 3.45 4.95
C MET A 24 -2.45 3.68 5.45
N PRO A 25 -2.11 4.75 6.20
CA PRO A 25 -0.75 4.93 6.72
C PRO A 25 -0.30 3.76 7.63
N THR A 26 -1.24 3.22 8.42
CA THR A 26 -0.97 2.08 9.32
C THR A 26 -0.78 0.80 8.52
N VAL A 27 -1.64 0.56 7.53
CA VAL A 27 -1.54 -0.59 6.62
C VAL A 27 -0.21 -0.56 5.89
N LYS A 28 0.14 0.58 5.30
CA LYS A 28 1.44 0.80 4.63
C LYS A 28 2.60 0.43 5.55
N LYS A 29 2.70 1.04 6.74
CA LYS A 29 3.81 0.78 7.67
C LYS A 29 3.90 -0.69 8.08
N SER A 30 2.76 -1.36 8.23
CA SER A 30 2.73 -2.81 8.52
C SER A 30 3.26 -3.62 7.34
N THR A 31 2.85 -3.29 6.12
CA THR A 31 3.29 -3.95 4.89
C THR A 31 4.78 -3.75 4.63
N GLU A 32 5.30 -2.52 4.77
CA GLU A 32 6.73 -2.20 4.64
C GLU A 32 7.56 -3.09 5.57
N LYS A 33 7.21 -3.11 6.86
CA LYS A 33 7.90 -3.92 7.87
C LYS A 33 7.80 -5.42 7.60
N GLN A 34 6.65 -5.90 7.13
CA GLN A 34 6.47 -7.32 6.83
C GLN A 34 7.32 -7.74 5.61
N PHE A 35 7.43 -6.86 4.61
CA PHE A 35 8.27 -7.08 3.44
C PHE A 35 9.75 -7.10 3.80
N GLU A 36 10.21 -6.12 4.59
CA GLU A 36 11.58 -6.07 5.15
C GLU A 36 11.95 -7.37 5.87
N ASN A 37 11.09 -7.84 6.78
CA ASN A 37 11.33 -9.07 7.52
C ASN A 37 11.39 -10.30 6.59
N THR A 38 10.53 -10.35 5.57
CA THR A 38 10.49 -11.48 4.63
C THR A 38 11.78 -11.59 3.82
N ILE A 39 12.30 -10.46 3.33
CA ILE A 39 13.59 -10.42 2.62
C ILE A 39 14.70 -10.86 3.57
N LYS A 40 14.75 -10.30 4.77
CA LYS A 40 15.78 -10.64 5.77
C LYS A 40 15.79 -12.13 6.11
N GLU A 41 14.63 -12.72 6.42
CA GLU A 41 14.53 -14.14 6.74
C GLU A 41 14.91 -15.04 5.55
N THR A 42 14.57 -14.61 4.33
CA THR A 42 14.93 -15.35 3.11
C THR A 42 16.44 -15.31 2.89
N CYS A 43 17.04 -14.14 3.07
CA CYS A 43 18.48 -13.96 3.03
C CYS A 43 19.19 -14.80 4.08
N ASP A 44 18.80 -14.72 5.35
CA ASP A 44 19.38 -15.50 6.44
C ASP A 44 19.38 -17.02 6.17
N LYS A 45 18.34 -17.54 5.50
CA LYS A 45 18.25 -18.96 5.12
C LYS A 45 19.23 -19.36 4.01
N ILE A 46 19.55 -18.46 3.08
CA ILE A 46 20.30 -18.76 1.85
C ILE A 46 21.78 -18.36 1.96
N LEU A 47 22.12 -17.44 2.87
CA LEU A 47 23.48 -16.96 3.11
C LEU A 47 24.50 -18.07 3.37
N HIS A 48 24.07 -19.15 4.02
CA HIS A 48 24.92 -20.30 4.33
C HIS A 48 25.05 -21.31 3.17
N VAL A 49 24.24 -21.15 2.13
CA VAL A 49 24.12 -22.12 1.03
C VAL A 49 24.85 -21.64 -0.22
N ILE A 50 24.85 -20.33 -0.50
CA ILE A 50 25.37 -19.79 -1.76
C ILE A 50 26.45 -18.72 -1.49
N PRO A 51 27.69 -18.89 -2.01
CA PRO A 51 28.71 -17.85 -1.96
C PRO A 51 28.22 -16.55 -2.61
N LEU A 52 28.64 -15.40 -2.07
CA LEU A 52 28.30 -14.05 -2.56
C LEU A 52 26.84 -13.61 -2.34
N MET A 53 26.00 -14.41 -1.68
CA MET A 53 24.60 -14.04 -1.45
C MET A 53 24.42 -12.91 -0.44
N ASP A 54 25.40 -12.65 0.44
CA ASP A 54 25.47 -11.47 1.34
C ASP A 54 25.35 -10.16 0.55
N LYS A 55 26.16 -10.04 -0.50
CA LYS A 55 26.19 -8.81 -1.30
C LYS A 55 24.86 -8.58 -2.02
N ILE A 56 24.26 -9.64 -2.57
CA ILE A 56 22.95 -9.56 -3.24
C ILE A 56 21.86 -9.22 -2.22
N CYS A 57 21.86 -9.88 -1.07
CA CYS A 57 20.91 -9.64 0.00
C CYS A 57 20.95 -8.21 0.53
N LYS A 58 22.15 -7.62 0.68
CA LYS A 58 22.29 -6.20 1.02
C LYS A 58 21.71 -5.29 -0.04
N GLN A 59 22.08 -5.48 -1.31
CA GLN A 59 21.55 -4.63 -2.40
C GLN A 59 20.03 -4.74 -2.53
N VAL A 60 19.49 -5.95 -2.46
CA VAL A 60 18.03 -6.17 -2.51
C VAL A 60 17.33 -5.53 -1.31
N SER A 61 17.91 -5.63 -0.11
CA SER A 61 17.32 -5.03 1.10
C SER A 61 17.35 -3.50 1.09
N GLU A 62 18.32 -2.89 0.40
CA GLU A 62 18.42 -1.43 0.32
C GLU A 62 17.57 -0.89 -0.84
N ASP A 63 17.77 -1.40 -2.05
CA ASP A 63 17.19 -0.82 -3.28
C ASP A 63 15.72 -1.23 -3.50
N VAL A 64 15.39 -2.52 -3.31
CA VAL A 64 14.03 -3.04 -3.61
C VAL A 64 13.05 -2.61 -2.52
N ILE A 65 13.51 -2.52 -1.28
CA ILE A 65 12.66 -2.04 -0.18
C ILE A 65 12.30 -0.58 -0.40
N GLU A 66 13.24 0.26 -0.81
CA GLU A 66 12.96 1.67 -1.11
C GLU A 66 11.94 1.83 -2.25
N GLU A 67 12.09 1.08 -3.36
CA GLU A 67 11.12 1.09 -4.45
C GLU A 67 9.72 0.62 -4.01
N VAL A 68 9.62 -0.51 -3.30
CA VAL A 68 8.33 -1.03 -2.83
C VAL A 68 7.66 -0.06 -1.84
N CYS A 69 8.42 0.56 -0.95
CA CYS A 69 7.92 1.59 -0.05
C CYS A 69 7.41 2.82 -0.82
N LYS A 70 8.06 3.19 -1.93
CA LYS A 70 7.59 4.27 -2.80
C LYS A 70 6.24 3.94 -3.45
N ASP A 71 6.06 2.74 -3.97
CA ASP A 71 4.78 2.31 -4.56
C ASP A 71 3.63 2.31 -3.52
N LEU A 72 3.95 1.93 -2.28
CA LEU A 72 2.98 1.99 -1.17
C LEU A 72 2.59 3.44 -0.82
N ASN A 73 3.54 4.37 -0.89
CA ASN A 73 3.25 5.80 -0.73
C ASN A 73 2.31 6.34 -1.81
N GLU A 74 2.52 5.94 -3.06
CA GLU A 74 1.67 6.34 -4.18
C GLU A 74 0.27 5.73 -4.04
N THR A 75 0.19 4.47 -3.62
CA THR A 75 -1.07 3.77 -3.32
C THR A 75 -1.84 4.46 -2.21
N GLU A 76 -1.19 4.83 -1.10
CA GLU A 76 -1.81 5.61 -0.01
C GLU A 76 -2.41 6.93 -0.53
N LYS A 77 -1.64 7.68 -1.34
CA LYS A 77 -2.09 8.96 -1.92
C LYS A 77 -3.27 8.79 -2.88
N SER A 78 -3.31 7.67 -3.61
CA SER A 78 -4.37 7.34 -4.58
C SER A 78 -5.72 7.04 -3.94
N VAL A 79 -5.78 6.85 -2.62
CA VAL A 79 -7.06 6.76 -1.89
C VAL A 79 -7.67 8.17 -1.81
N ASN A 80 -8.33 8.54 -2.90
CA ASN A 80 -9.11 9.75 -3.03
C ASN A 80 -10.60 9.36 -3.03
N PRO A 81 -11.35 9.66 -1.96
CA PRO A 81 -12.76 9.31 -1.86
C PRO A 81 -13.60 9.83 -3.03
N ASN A 82 -13.32 11.04 -3.52
CA ASN A 82 -14.08 11.62 -4.63
C ASN A 82 -13.86 10.85 -5.92
N GLU A 83 -12.60 10.62 -6.28
CA GLU A 83 -12.26 9.91 -7.53
C GLU A 83 -12.75 8.47 -7.50
N ILE A 84 -12.63 7.78 -6.36
CA ILE A 84 -13.10 6.41 -6.20
C ILE A 84 -14.63 6.37 -6.34
N CYS A 85 -15.35 7.23 -5.63
CA CYS A 85 -16.82 7.23 -5.67
C CYS A 85 -17.38 7.62 -7.05
N SER A 86 -16.70 8.53 -7.78
CA SER A 86 -17.03 8.83 -9.17
C SER A 86 -16.77 7.66 -10.12
N LYS A 87 -15.64 6.93 -9.96
CA LYS A 87 -15.36 5.71 -10.74
C LYS A 87 -16.40 4.62 -10.51
N LEU A 88 -16.88 4.50 -9.27
CA LEU A 88 -17.94 3.56 -8.88
C LEU A 88 -19.35 4.01 -9.29
N LYS A 89 -19.50 5.21 -9.90
CA LYS A 89 -20.79 5.82 -10.27
C LYS A 89 -21.75 5.99 -9.09
N LEU A 90 -21.19 6.16 -7.89
CA LEU A 90 -21.92 6.49 -6.66
C LEU A 90 -21.99 8.01 -6.46
N CYS A 91 -21.02 8.71 -7.06
CA CYS A 91 -21.02 10.11 -7.45
C CYS A 91 -20.84 10.13 -9.00
#